data_AF-A0A2M7KKT9-F1
#
_entry.id   AF-A0A2M7KKT9-F1
#
_cell.length_a   1.000
_cell.length_b   1.000
_cell.length_c   1.000
_cell.angle_alpha   90.00
_cell.angle_beta   90.00
_cell.angle_gamma   90.00
#
_symmetry.space_group_name_H-M   'P 1'
#
loop_
_entity.id
_entity.type
_entity.pdbx_description
1 polymer ?
#
loop_
_entity_poly.entity_id
_entity_poly.type
_entity_poly.pdbx_seq_one_letter_code
_entity_poly.pdbx_strand_id
1 'polypeptide(L)'
;MASARSELGQGSLRNGPELLSAPVDLSRQAPPWRIPANSENRRSRRRFLRTTARAALYGGPALVAAGAWWWEPKRLVVERHRVRLPRLATALNGLKGAQLTDLHCGPLVSDEYLRSAVSATNALGPDLVCLTGDFISASTKYAPKCADILSGLQAPHGVFAVLGNHDHWTGAHRVQRELERVGVVVLRNR
;
A
#
# COMPACT_ATOMS: atom_id res chain seq x y z
N MET A 1 -37.89 110.78 34.22
CA MET A 1 -38.23 111.63 33.06
C MET A 1 -38.83 110.74 31.98
N ALA A 2 -40.10 111.01 31.59
CA ALA A 2 -40.82 110.69 30.33
C ALA A 2 -40.71 109.26 29.74
N SER A 3 -41.69 108.58 29.14
CA SER A 3 -43.02 108.85 28.58
C SER A 3 -43.63 107.46 28.27
N ALA A 4 -44.80 107.10 28.78
CA ALA A 4 -46.08 106.98 28.05
C ALA A 4 -46.17 106.04 26.81
N ARG A 5 -47.09 105.04 26.94
CA ARG A 5 -48.08 104.49 25.95
C ARG A 5 -47.53 103.71 24.72
N SER A 6 -48.18 102.69 24.13
CA SER A 6 -49.57 102.17 24.17
C SER A 6 -49.67 100.75 23.54
N GLU A 7 -50.62 99.94 24.04
CA GLU A 7 -51.55 99.00 23.34
C GLU A 7 -51.02 97.86 22.43
N LEU A 8 -51.62 96.67 22.26
CA LEU A 8 -52.73 95.87 22.80
C LEU A 8 -52.57 94.47 22.13
N GLY A 9 -52.95 93.35 22.75
CA GLY A 9 -53.01 92.07 22.02
C GLY A 9 -53.14 90.76 22.82
N GLN A 10 -54.32 90.57 23.41
CA GLN A 10 -55.08 89.34 23.73
C GLN A 10 -54.46 87.93 23.61
N GLY A 11 -54.78 87.04 24.57
CA GLY A 11 -54.83 85.58 24.35
C GLY A 11 -54.69 84.68 25.58
N SER A 12 -55.82 84.32 26.19
CA SER A 12 -56.00 83.36 27.31
C SER A 12 -56.03 81.90 26.78
N LEU A 13 -55.51 80.85 27.42
CA LEU A 13 -56.17 80.05 28.48
C LEU A 13 -55.24 78.90 28.96
N ARG A 14 -55.61 78.31 30.09
CA ARG A 14 -54.86 77.47 31.04
C ARG A 14 -55.12 75.94 30.92
N ASN A 15 -54.19 75.16 31.51
CA ASN A 15 -54.32 73.86 32.24
C ASN A 15 -54.52 72.51 31.49
N GLY A 16 -53.72 71.48 31.87
CA GLY A 16 -53.97 70.03 31.65
C GLY A 16 -54.48 69.34 32.93
N PRO A 17 -54.26 68.02 33.17
CA PRO A 17 -54.17 66.84 32.31
C PRO A 17 -55.27 65.78 32.61
N GLU A 18 -55.50 64.79 31.74
CA GLU A 18 -56.40 63.65 32.00
C GLU A 18 -55.81 62.32 31.48
N LEU A 19 -55.76 61.30 32.35
CA LEU A 19 -55.24 59.94 32.10
C LEU A 19 -56.40 58.97 31.86
N LEU A 20 -56.43 58.27 30.72
CA LEU A 20 -57.24 57.06 30.52
C LEU A 20 -56.46 55.99 29.72
N SER A 21 -56.50 54.76 30.24
CA SER A 21 -55.75 53.55 29.91
C SER A 21 -56.20 52.82 28.64
N ALA A 22 -55.25 52.32 27.84
CA ALA A 22 -55.50 51.39 26.73
C ALA A 22 -55.02 49.94 27.05
N PRO A 23 -55.66 48.89 26.49
CA PRO A 23 -55.35 47.48 26.79
C PRO A 23 -54.11 46.97 26.04
N VAL A 24 -53.36 46.06 26.67
CA VAL A 24 -52.13 45.45 26.12
C VAL A 24 -52.46 44.24 25.23
N ASP A 25 -52.05 44.28 23.96
CA ASP A 25 -52.18 43.20 22.97
C ASP A 25 -51.07 42.13 23.16
N LEU A 26 -51.48 40.89 23.50
CA LEU A 26 -50.58 39.75 23.75
C LEU A 26 -50.26 38.91 22.51
N SER A 27 -50.72 39.30 21.31
CA SER A 27 -50.55 38.50 20.09
C SER A 27 -49.18 38.63 19.40
N ARG A 28 -48.22 39.38 19.96
CA ARG A 28 -46.93 39.72 19.32
C ARG A 28 -45.66 39.20 19.99
N GLN A 29 -45.73 38.17 20.84
CA GLN A 29 -44.51 37.63 21.47
C GLN A 29 -44.31 36.16 21.12
N ALA A 30 -43.58 35.92 20.03
CA ALA A 30 -42.86 34.65 19.87
C ALA A 30 -41.88 34.51 21.05
N PRO A 31 -41.70 33.29 21.62
CA PRO A 31 -40.88 33.13 22.82
C PRO A 31 -39.44 33.61 22.58
N PRO A 32 -38.79 34.22 23.60
CA PRO A 32 -37.49 34.90 23.46
C PRO A 32 -36.32 33.95 23.17
N TRP A 33 -36.51 32.65 23.30
CA TRP A 33 -35.49 31.66 22.98
C TRP A 33 -35.77 31.07 21.58
N ARG A 34 -35.07 31.56 20.57
CA ARG A 34 -34.83 30.75 19.36
C ARG A 34 -33.52 30.03 19.57
N ILE A 35 -33.52 28.69 19.58
CA ILE A 35 -32.27 27.94 19.50
C ILE A 35 -31.66 28.29 18.13
N PRO A 36 -30.51 28.97 18.06
CA PRO A 36 -29.92 29.29 16.76
C PRO A 36 -29.62 27.97 16.07
N ALA A 37 -30.20 27.78 14.88
CA ALA A 37 -29.93 26.59 14.08
C ALA A 37 -28.42 26.58 13.80
N ASN A 38 -27.70 25.68 14.47
CA ASN A 38 -26.24 25.59 14.41
C ASN A 38 -25.78 25.00 13.06
N SER A 39 -26.04 25.74 11.99
CA SER A 39 -25.85 25.34 10.60
C SER A 39 -24.38 25.34 10.21
N GLU A 40 -23.56 26.19 10.84
CA GLU A 40 -22.11 26.22 10.68
C GLU A 40 -21.44 24.99 11.29
N ASN A 41 -21.81 24.62 12.52
CA ASN A 41 -21.28 23.41 13.16
C ASN A 41 -21.77 22.13 12.46
N ARG A 42 -23.01 22.12 11.94
CA ARG A 42 -23.50 21.00 11.09
C ARG A 42 -22.70 20.87 9.80
N ARG A 43 -22.35 21.97 9.13
CA ARG A 43 -21.49 21.95 7.92
C ARG A 43 -20.06 21.52 8.25
N SER A 44 -19.49 22.01 9.36
CA SER A 44 -18.13 21.64 9.82
C SER A 44 -18.03 20.16 10.22
N ARG A 45 -18.99 19.66 11.02
CA ARG A 45 -19.09 18.23 11.37
C ARG A 45 -19.30 17.35 10.15
N ARG A 46 -20.19 17.72 9.23
CA ARG A 46 -20.43 16.96 8.00
C ARG A 46 -19.19 16.95 7.10
N ARG A 47 -18.43 18.04 7.03
CA ARG A 47 -17.16 18.10 6.29
C ARG A 47 -16.10 17.23 6.98
N PHE A 48 -15.94 17.35 8.29
CA PHE A 48 -15.03 16.52 9.08
C PHE A 48 -15.33 15.03 8.91
N LEU A 49 -16.59 14.61 9.14
CA LEU A 49 -17.03 13.22 8.97
C LEU A 49 -16.84 12.72 7.53
N ARG A 50 -17.07 13.55 6.51
CA ARG A 50 -16.83 13.16 5.11
C ARG A 50 -15.34 13.04 4.81
N THR A 51 -14.51 13.92 5.36
CA THR A 51 -13.05 13.86 5.18
C THR A 51 -12.46 12.65 5.90
N THR A 52 -12.86 12.39 7.15
CA THR A 52 -12.40 11.22 7.90
C THR A 52 -12.91 9.92 7.28
N ALA A 53 -14.17 9.86 6.83
CA ALA A 53 -14.70 8.71 6.13
C ALA A 53 -13.95 8.43 4.81
N ARG A 54 -13.61 9.48 4.04
CA ARG A 54 -12.79 9.33 2.82
C ARG A 54 -11.36 8.90 3.14
N ALA A 55 -10.74 9.49 4.15
CA ALA A 55 -9.40 9.10 4.61
C ALA A 55 -9.37 7.63 5.08
N ALA A 56 -10.41 7.18 5.78
CA ALA A 56 -10.55 5.78 6.16
C ALA A 56 -10.77 4.87 4.93
N LEU A 57 -11.65 5.28 4.01
CA LEU A 57 -11.98 4.52 2.80
C LEU A 57 -10.79 4.32 1.87
N TYR A 58 -9.92 5.32 1.71
CA TYR A 58 -8.77 5.23 0.80
C TYR A 58 -7.45 4.93 1.51
N GLY A 59 -7.25 5.48 2.72
CA GLY A 59 -6.02 5.30 3.49
C GLY A 59 -5.88 3.90 4.07
N GLY A 60 -6.98 3.29 4.56
CA GLY A 60 -6.96 1.93 5.07
C GLY A 60 -6.52 0.90 4.01
N PRO A 61 -7.20 0.83 2.85
CA PRO A 61 -6.79 -0.07 1.77
C PRO A 61 -5.40 0.22 1.21
N ALA A 62 -4.99 1.49 1.09
CA ALA A 62 -3.66 1.84 0.61
C ALA A 62 -2.55 1.33 1.56
N LEU A 63 -2.76 1.44 2.88
CA LEU A 63 -1.82 0.91 3.87
C LEU A 63 -1.77 -0.63 3.86
N VAL A 64 -2.92 -1.29 3.72
CA VAL A 64 -2.98 -2.75 3.58
C VAL A 64 -2.27 -3.21 2.32
N ALA A 65 -2.52 -2.55 1.18
CA ALA A 65 -1.87 -2.85 -0.09
C ALA A 65 -0.36 -2.64 -0.02
N ALA A 66 0.10 -1.54 0.57
CA ALA A 66 1.53 -1.28 0.79
C ALA A 66 2.16 -2.34 1.70
N GLY A 67 1.47 -2.75 2.77
CA GLY A 67 1.90 -3.82 3.66
C GLY A 67 2.00 -5.18 2.96
N ALA A 68 0.99 -5.53 2.16
CA ALA A 68 0.96 -6.75 1.36
C ALA A 68 2.11 -6.79 0.34
N TRP A 69 2.32 -5.70 -0.42
CA TRP A 69 3.45 -5.56 -1.35
C TRP A 69 4.81 -5.69 -0.67
N TRP A 70 4.94 -5.24 0.58
CA TRP A 70 6.20 -5.37 1.31
C TRP A 70 6.43 -6.77 1.90
N TRP A 71 5.35 -7.48 2.23
CA TRP A 71 5.39 -8.74 2.96
C TRP A 71 5.29 -9.98 2.07
N GLU A 72 4.39 -9.99 1.10
CA GLU A 72 4.14 -11.13 0.21
C GLU A 72 5.40 -11.62 -0.52
N PRO A 73 6.27 -10.76 -1.07
CA PRO A 73 7.49 -11.22 -1.75
C PRO A 73 8.50 -11.91 -0.83
N LYS A 74 8.37 -11.76 0.49
CA LYS A 74 9.28 -12.36 1.48
C LYS A 74 8.82 -13.74 1.93
N ARG A 75 7.65 -14.20 1.48
CA ARG A 75 7.06 -15.45 1.91
C ARG A 75 7.50 -16.59 0.98
N LEU A 76 8.60 -17.25 1.36
CA LEU A 76 9.01 -18.49 0.73
C LEU A 76 7.97 -19.59 1.01
N VAL A 77 7.42 -20.17 -0.04
CA VAL A 77 6.46 -21.29 0.04
C VAL A 77 7.04 -22.49 -0.69
N VAL A 78 7.02 -23.65 -0.05
CA VAL A 78 7.42 -24.91 -0.69
C VAL A 78 6.17 -25.66 -1.14
N GLU A 79 6.02 -25.80 -2.45
CA GLU A 79 4.99 -26.64 -3.05
C GLU A 79 5.54 -28.03 -3.40
N ARG A 80 4.73 -29.06 -3.22
CA ARG A 80 5.12 -30.45 -3.51
C ARG A 80 4.15 -31.05 -4.51
N HIS A 81 4.68 -31.41 -5.67
CA HIS A 81 3.92 -32.02 -6.76
C HIS A 81 4.40 -33.44 -7.00
N ARG A 82 3.48 -34.42 -7.03
CA ARG A 82 3.79 -35.80 -7.41
C ARG A 82 3.40 -36.02 -8.86
N VAL A 83 4.39 -36.07 -9.74
CA VAL A 83 4.19 -36.31 -11.18
C VAL A 83 4.24 -37.81 -11.44
N ARG A 84 3.24 -38.34 -12.17
CA ARG A 84 3.23 -39.74 -12.64
C ARG A 84 3.63 -39.76 -14.11
N LEU A 85 4.72 -40.47 -14.41
CA LEU A 85 5.25 -40.61 -15.77
C LEU A 85 5.19 -42.09 -16.16
N PRO A 86 4.17 -42.54 -16.92
CA PRO A 86 3.97 -43.96 -17.23
C PRO A 86 5.13 -44.63 -17.98
N ARG A 87 5.95 -43.84 -18.68
CA ARG A 87 7.09 -44.30 -19.48
C ARG A 87 8.44 -43.99 -18.82
N LEU A 88 8.44 -43.62 -17.55
CA LEU A 88 9.68 -43.38 -16.81
C LEU A 88 10.35 -44.72 -16.49
N ALA A 89 11.67 -44.79 -16.69
CA ALA A 89 12.43 -45.97 -16.32
C ALA A 89 12.27 -46.29 -14.83
N THR A 90 12.10 -47.58 -14.49
CA THR A 90 11.88 -48.03 -13.11
C THR A 90 12.96 -47.56 -12.14
N ALA A 91 14.21 -47.45 -12.63
CA ALA A 91 15.35 -46.94 -11.84
C ALA A 91 15.20 -45.47 -11.40
N LEU A 92 14.34 -44.69 -12.05
CA LEU A 92 14.06 -43.29 -11.72
C LEU A 92 12.77 -43.14 -10.90
N ASN A 93 12.10 -44.25 -10.55
CA ASN A 93 10.92 -44.19 -9.72
C ASN A 93 11.27 -43.67 -8.31
N GLY A 94 10.58 -42.63 -7.88
CA GLY A 94 10.85 -41.98 -6.59
C GLY A 94 11.91 -40.88 -6.63
N LEU A 95 12.48 -40.58 -7.81
CA LEU A 95 13.38 -39.43 -8.01
C LEU A 95 12.70 -38.13 -7.55
N LYS A 96 13.43 -37.34 -6.76
CA LYS A 96 12.99 -36.05 -6.24
C LYS A 96 13.80 -34.93 -6.88
N GLY A 97 13.15 -34.13 -7.69
CA GLY A 97 13.70 -32.85 -8.16
C GLY A 97 13.21 -31.69 -7.31
N ALA A 98 14.07 -30.69 -7.09
CA ALA A 98 13.64 -29.37 -6.66
C ALA A 98 13.79 -28.36 -7.80
N GLN A 99 12.80 -27.49 -7.99
CA GLN A 99 12.82 -26.44 -9.01
C GLN A 99 12.83 -25.07 -8.35
N LEU A 100 13.75 -24.20 -8.76
CA LEU A 100 13.76 -22.78 -8.40
C LEU A 100 13.80 -21.93 -9.68
N THR A 101 13.11 -20.80 -9.66
CA THR A 101 12.95 -19.91 -10.81
C THR A 101 12.77 -18.47 -10.33
N ASP A 102 12.97 -17.50 -11.22
CA ASP A 102 12.59 -16.09 -11.02
C ASP A 102 13.18 -15.50 -9.73
N LEU A 103 14.45 -15.85 -9.45
CA LEU A 103 15.15 -15.42 -8.24
C LEU A 103 15.42 -13.92 -8.24
N HIS A 104 15.59 -13.32 -9.43
CA HIS A 104 15.73 -11.88 -9.63
C HIS A 104 16.72 -11.20 -8.68
N CYS A 105 17.89 -11.82 -8.46
CA CYS A 105 18.99 -11.29 -7.67
C CYS A 105 19.28 -9.84 -8.07
N GLY A 106 19.10 -8.92 -7.12
CA GLY A 106 19.10 -7.48 -7.40
C GLY A 106 18.69 -6.64 -6.19
N PRO A 107 18.36 -5.36 -6.37
CA PRO A 107 18.06 -4.45 -5.26
C PRO A 107 16.75 -4.76 -4.52
N LEU A 108 15.82 -5.48 -5.16
CA LEU A 108 14.50 -5.80 -4.59
C LEU A 108 14.47 -7.13 -3.83
N VAL A 109 15.40 -8.04 -4.13
CA VAL A 109 15.48 -9.37 -3.51
C VAL A 109 16.71 -9.43 -2.62
N SER A 110 16.52 -9.68 -1.33
CA SER A 110 17.64 -9.72 -0.38
C SER A 110 18.44 -11.01 -0.51
N ASP A 111 19.74 -10.94 -0.21
CA ASP A 111 20.58 -12.15 -0.15
C ASP A 111 20.06 -13.15 0.89
N GLU A 112 19.51 -12.65 1.99
CA GLU A 112 18.97 -13.48 3.07
C GLU A 112 17.79 -14.32 2.57
N TYR A 113 16.93 -13.74 1.73
CA TYR A 113 15.84 -14.49 1.09
C TYR A 113 16.38 -15.58 0.16
N LEU A 114 17.41 -15.28 -0.64
CA LEU A 114 18.03 -16.29 -1.51
C LEU A 114 18.70 -17.40 -0.70
N ARG A 115 19.39 -17.06 0.40
CA ARG A 115 19.99 -18.04 1.31
C ARG A 115 18.94 -18.90 2.00
N SER A 116 17.79 -18.31 2.38
CA SER A 116 16.70 -19.09 2.97
C SER A 116 16.06 -20.03 1.95
N ALA A 117 15.92 -19.61 0.68
CA ALA A 117 15.51 -20.49 -0.41
C ALA A 117 16.47 -21.66 -0.59
N VAL A 118 17.78 -21.42 -0.65
CA VAL A 118 18.80 -22.48 -0.73
C VAL A 118 18.71 -23.44 0.46
N SER A 119 18.61 -22.90 1.69
CA SER A 119 18.48 -23.72 2.90
C SER A 119 17.21 -24.56 2.89
N ALA A 120 16.09 -23.98 2.48
CA ALA A 120 14.81 -24.70 2.39
C ALA A 120 14.87 -25.80 1.34
N THR A 121 15.47 -25.53 0.17
CA THR A 121 15.67 -26.53 -0.88
C THR A 121 16.52 -27.70 -0.39
N ASN A 122 17.66 -27.44 0.25
CA ASN A 122 18.52 -28.50 0.78
C ASN A 122 17.80 -29.34 1.85
N ALA A 123 16.97 -28.73 2.69
CA ALA A 123 16.18 -29.43 3.69
C ALA A 123 15.12 -30.39 3.10
N LEU A 124 14.79 -30.27 1.81
CA LEU A 124 13.92 -31.24 1.12
C LEU A 124 14.63 -32.53 0.73
N GLY A 125 15.97 -32.55 0.77
CA GLY A 125 16.80 -33.65 0.29
C GLY A 125 16.51 -34.04 -1.16
N PRO A 126 16.62 -33.10 -2.13
CA PRO A 126 16.42 -33.41 -3.54
C PRO A 126 17.59 -34.24 -4.09
N ASP A 127 17.29 -35.11 -5.06
CA ASP A 127 18.31 -35.86 -5.80
C ASP A 127 18.98 -34.98 -6.86
N LEU A 128 18.23 -34.02 -7.44
CA LEU A 128 18.70 -33.03 -8.40
C LEU A 128 18.01 -31.68 -8.18
N VAL A 129 18.69 -30.59 -8.54
CA VAL A 129 18.10 -29.24 -8.53
C VAL A 129 18.07 -28.67 -9.95
N CYS A 130 16.91 -28.17 -10.34
CA CYS A 130 16.67 -27.47 -11.60
C CYS A 130 16.47 -25.98 -11.33
N LEU A 131 17.32 -25.16 -11.93
CA LEU A 131 17.26 -23.71 -11.92
C LEU A 131 16.71 -23.23 -13.27
N THR A 132 15.48 -22.72 -13.32
CA THR A 132 14.75 -22.51 -14.59
C THR A 132 14.72 -21.07 -15.11
N GLY A 133 15.67 -20.24 -14.70
CA GLY A 133 15.93 -18.92 -15.29
C GLY A 133 15.59 -17.75 -14.39
N ASP A 134 15.79 -16.55 -14.95
CA ASP A 134 15.55 -15.24 -14.35
C ASP A 134 16.32 -15.05 -13.04
N PHE A 135 17.64 -15.27 -13.12
CA PHE A 135 18.54 -15.22 -11.97
C PHE A 135 18.83 -13.82 -11.49
N ILE A 136 19.03 -12.87 -12.41
CA ILE A 136 19.43 -11.50 -12.06
C ILE A 136 18.45 -10.46 -12.59
N SER A 137 18.41 -9.32 -11.91
CA SER A 137 17.64 -8.15 -12.34
C SER A 137 18.53 -6.92 -12.49
N ALA A 138 18.18 -6.05 -13.44
CA ALA A 138 18.73 -4.71 -13.69
C ALA A 138 20.22 -4.62 -14.10
N SER A 139 21.13 -5.45 -13.59
CA SER A 139 22.57 -5.34 -13.89
C SER A 139 23.33 -6.65 -13.71
N THR A 140 24.28 -6.90 -14.61
CA THR A 140 25.17 -8.08 -14.54
C THR A 140 26.09 -8.09 -13.32
N LYS A 141 26.21 -6.99 -12.58
CA LYS A 141 27.01 -6.93 -11.34
C LYS A 141 26.47 -7.86 -10.24
N TYR A 142 25.19 -8.26 -10.30
CA TYR A 142 24.58 -9.16 -9.33
C TYR A 142 24.87 -10.64 -9.61
N ALA A 143 25.31 -10.99 -10.83
CA ALA A 143 25.54 -12.39 -11.22
C ALA A 143 26.56 -13.13 -10.34
N PRO A 144 27.74 -12.58 -9.99
CA PRO A 144 28.71 -13.30 -9.18
C PRO A 144 28.14 -13.67 -7.80
N LYS A 145 27.51 -12.70 -7.14
CA LYS A 145 26.92 -12.88 -5.81
C LYS A 145 25.73 -13.84 -5.83
N CYS A 146 24.90 -13.78 -6.88
CA CYS A 146 23.80 -14.71 -7.08
C CYS A 146 24.33 -16.15 -7.19
N ALA A 147 25.36 -16.35 -8.03
CA ALA A 147 26.02 -17.64 -8.18
C ALA A 147 26.67 -18.13 -6.86
N ASP A 148 27.34 -17.25 -6.11
CA ASP A 148 27.96 -17.61 -4.82
C ASP A 148 26.93 -18.02 -3.75
N ILE A 149 25.70 -17.51 -3.81
CA ILE A 149 24.62 -17.98 -2.93
C ILE A 149 24.11 -19.34 -3.42
N LEU A 150 23.88 -19.49 -4.73
CA LEU A 150 23.38 -20.72 -5.34
C LEU A 150 24.37 -21.88 -5.26
N SER A 151 25.67 -21.62 -5.10
CA SER A 151 26.69 -22.65 -4.88
C SER A 151 26.47 -23.44 -3.59
N GLY A 152 25.63 -22.95 -2.68
CA GLY A 152 25.23 -23.68 -1.48
C GLY A 152 24.18 -24.78 -1.74
N LEU A 153 23.61 -24.89 -2.94
CA LEU A 153 22.67 -25.95 -3.29
C LEU A 153 23.36 -27.32 -3.29
N GLN A 154 22.73 -28.31 -2.67
CA GLN A 154 23.25 -29.65 -2.55
C GLN A 154 22.29 -30.64 -3.19
N ALA A 155 22.81 -31.38 -4.17
CA ALA A 155 22.05 -32.41 -4.87
C ALA A 155 23.02 -33.50 -5.40
N PRO A 156 22.85 -34.77 -5.03
CA PRO A 156 23.74 -35.86 -5.43
C PRO A 156 23.92 -36.02 -6.95
N HIS A 157 22.89 -35.72 -7.74
CA HIS A 157 22.93 -35.76 -9.20
C HIS A 157 23.23 -34.41 -9.86
N GLY A 158 23.51 -33.39 -9.05
CA GLY A 158 23.95 -32.07 -9.51
C GLY A 158 22.86 -31.00 -9.59
N VAL A 159 23.32 -29.80 -9.93
CA VAL A 159 22.51 -28.60 -10.10
C VAL A 159 22.59 -28.17 -11.56
N PHE A 160 21.44 -28.09 -12.21
CA PHE A 160 21.31 -27.76 -13.62
C PHE A 160 20.58 -26.44 -13.79
N ALA A 161 20.99 -25.63 -14.77
CA ALA A 161 20.37 -24.35 -15.06
C ALA A 161 20.02 -24.17 -16.54
N VAL A 162 18.95 -23.44 -16.80
CA VAL A 162 18.68 -22.79 -18.09
C VAL A 162 18.53 -21.29 -17.85
N LEU A 163 18.89 -20.47 -18.84
CA LEU A 163 18.74 -19.02 -18.73
C LEU A 163 17.30 -18.61 -19.05
N GLY A 164 16.80 -17.63 -18.30
CA GLY A 164 15.50 -17.00 -18.55
C GLY A 164 15.61 -15.75 -19.43
N ASN A 165 14.46 -15.17 -19.77
CA ASN A 165 14.41 -13.97 -20.61
C ASN A 165 15.11 -12.77 -19.95
N HIS A 166 14.98 -12.58 -18.64
CA HIS A 166 15.68 -11.48 -17.96
C HIS A 166 17.20 -11.65 -17.96
N ASP A 167 17.68 -12.89 -17.90
CA ASP A 167 19.11 -13.17 -18.02
C ASP A 167 19.62 -12.81 -19.41
N HIS A 168 18.84 -13.14 -20.45
CA HIS A 168 19.14 -12.77 -21.83
C HIS A 168 19.16 -11.26 -22.04
N TRP A 169 18.19 -10.53 -21.50
CA TRP A 169 18.14 -9.07 -21.62
C TRP A 169 19.24 -8.36 -20.84
N THR A 170 19.64 -8.92 -19.69
CA THR A 170 20.61 -8.25 -18.79
C THR A 170 22.06 -8.59 -19.16
N GLY A 171 22.33 -9.84 -19.54
CA GLY A 171 23.68 -10.28 -19.93
C GLY A 171 23.90 -11.78 -19.76
N ALA A 172 23.29 -12.58 -20.66
CA ALA A 172 23.30 -14.04 -20.61
C ALA A 172 24.70 -14.64 -20.43
N HIS A 173 25.70 -14.15 -21.17
CA HIS A 173 27.07 -14.67 -21.08
C HIS A 173 27.67 -14.51 -19.68
N ARG A 174 27.39 -13.39 -19.02
CA ARG A 174 27.89 -13.16 -17.66
C ARG A 174 27.18 -14.06 -16.67
N VAL A 175 25.85 -14.16 -16.74
CA VAL A 175 25.07 -15.06 -15.87
C VAL A 175 25.55 -16.50 -16.01
N GLN A 176 25.63 -17.00 -17.24
CA GLN A 176 26.11 -18.34 -17.53
C GLN A 176 27.49 -18.58 -16.92
N ARG A 177 28.46 -17.70 -17.22
CA ARG A 177 29.84 -17.87 -16.74
C ARG A 177 29.92 -17.92 -15.22
N GLU A 178 29.16 -17.07 -14.52
CA GLU A 178 29.17 -17.08 -13.05
C GLU A 178 28.52 -18.34 -12.47
N LEU A 179 27.45 -18.85 -13.08
CA LEU A 179 26.83 -20.13 -12.68
C LEU A 179 27.80 -21.31 -12.91
N GLU A 180 28.41 -21.39 -14.09
CA GLU A 180 29.38 -22.43 -14.43
C GLU A 180 30.61 -22.38 -13.50
N ARG A 181 31.07 -21.18 -13.13
CA ARG A 181 32.19 -20.98 -12.19
C ARG A 181 31.96 -21.68 -10.85
N VAL A 182 30.71 -21.75 -10.39
CA VAL A 182 30.36 -22.39 -9.11
C VAL A 182 29.89 -23.84 -9.25
N GLY A 183 30.07 -24.45 -10.43
CA GLY A 183 29.76 -25.85 -10.69
C GLY A 183 28.32 -26.14 -11.11
N VAL A 184 27.52 -25.11 -11.42
CA VAL A 184 26.18 -25.30 -11.99
C VAL A 184 26.30 -25.64 -13.47
N VAL A 185 25.62 -26.71 -13.91
CA VAL A 185 25.63 -27.13 -15.32
C VAL A 185 24.59 -26.34 -16.10
N VAL A 186 25.03 -25.40 -16.94
CA VAL A 186 24.11 -24.61 -17.77
C VAL A 186 23.80 -25.36 -19.07
N LEU A 187 22.53 -25.71 -19.25
CA LEU A 187 22.00 -26.41 -20.42
C LEU A 187 21.63 -25.42 -21.51
N ARG A 188 22.03 -25.71 -22.76
CA ARG A 188 21.73 -24.88 -23.93
C ARG A 188 21.36 -25.78 -25.09
N ASN A 189 20.34 -25.39 -25.85
CA ASN A 189 19.98 -26.09 -27.09
C ASN A 189 21.05 -25.75 -28.14
N ARG A 190 21.80 -26.76 -28.60
CA ARG A 190 22.83 -26.63 -29.63
C ARG A 190 22.35 -27.19 -30.95
#